data_AF-A0A150WSU6-F1
#
_entry.id   AF-A0A150WSU6-F1
#
_cell.length_a   1.000
_cell.length_b   1.000
_cell.length_c   1.000
_cell.angle_alpha   90.00
_cell.angle_beta   90.00
_cell.angle_gamma   90.00
#
_symmetry.space_group_name_H-M   'P 1'
#
loop_
_entity.id
_entity.type
_entity.pdbx_description
1 polymer ?
#
loop_
_entity_poly.entity_id
_entity_poly.type
_entity_poly.pdbx_seq_one_letter_code
_entity_poly.pdbx_strand_id
1 'polypeptide(L)'
;MMTAEFIFSITLCAGLCVLLFALNFSLSMAEVAQYIAFSAARAHAAGHVDQEKQEQLAKDKFAELTNHKVLKTFFTPGGANWFKLSALDVRGGGVSQKSFDDFYPAYSNGDQRIPQVGVRFSFSPALLNIKIAFLGSTAEDPDQGFSANISGLLIREPTQKECWELQVKRRYSAILDLDQRFKELGSSGANKYVPMEDNGC
;
A
#
# COMPACT_ATOMS: atom_id res chain seq x y z
N MET A 1 3.47 29.84 -49.09
CA MET A 1 2.40 29.72 -48.08
C MET A 1 2.12 28.26 -47.72
N MET A 2 1.91 27.37 -48.69
CA MET A 2 1.69 25.92 -48.48
C MET A 2 2.71 25.21 -47.56
N THR A 3 4.00 25.51 -47.68
CA THR A 3 5.05 24.85 -46.88
C THR A 3 5.00 25.23 -45.39
N ALA A 4 4.65 26.49 -45.08
CA ALA A 4 4.55 26.96 -43.71
C ALA A 4 3.30 26.38 -43.01
N GLU A 5 2.18 26.32 -43.73
CA GLU A 5 0.96 25.68 -43.26
C GLU A 5 1.17 24.18 -43.02
N PHE A 6 1.87 23.49 -43.93
CA PHE A 6 2.20 22.08 -43.77
C PHE A 6 3.09 21.80 -42.56
N ILE A 7 4.16 22.59 -42.37
CA ILE A 7 5.05 22.47 -41.20
C ILE A 7 4.29 22.75 -39.90
N PHE A 8 3.42 23.76 -39.90
CA PHE A 8 2.58 24.08 -38.74
C PHE A 8 1.63 22.92 -38.41
N SER A 9 0.92 22.37 -39.39
CA SER A 9 0.02 21.24 -39.20
C SER A 9 0.73 19.99 -38.70
N ILE A 10 1.92 19.65 -39.23
CA ILE A 10 2.72 18.51 -38.73
C ILE A 10 3.15 18.74 -37.29
N THR A 11 3.61 19.95 -36.96
CA THR A 11 4.06 20.28 -35.60
C THR A 11 2.91 20.17 -34.60
N LEU A 12 1.73 20.67 -34.97
CA LEU A 12 0.52 20.57 -34.16
C LEU A 12 0.10 19.10 -33.98
N CYS A 13 0.10 18.32 -35.05
CA CYS A 13 -0.23 16.89 -34.99
C CYS A 13 0.76 16.11 -34.10
N ALA A 14 2.06 16.30 -34.29
CA ALA A 14 3.10 15.70 -33.45
C ALA A 14 2.96 16.11 -31.97
N GLY A 15 2.67 17.39 -31.71
CA GLY A 15 2.43 17.89 -30.35
C GLY A 15 1.23 17.21 -29.67
N LEU A 16 0.11 17.09 -30.39
CA LEU A 16 -1.07 16.36 -29.89
C LEU A 16 -0.77 14.87 -29.65
N CYS A 17 0.01 14.22 -30.53
CA CYS A 17 0.44 12.84 -30.32
C CYS A 17 1.28 12.67 -29.05
N VAL A 18 2.21 13.60 -28.78
CA VAL A 18 3.04 13.59 -27.56
C VAL A 18 2.18 13.77 -26.31
N LEU A 19 1.20 14.67 -26.34
CA LEU A 19 0.27 14.88 -25.23
C LEU A 19 -0.59 13.65 -24.94
N LEU A 20 -1.15 13.04 -25.99
CA LEU A 20 -1.94 11.81 -25.87
C LEU A 20 -1.08 10.64 -25.36
N PHE A 21 0.16 10.53 -25.84
CA PHE A 21 1.10 9.55 -25.32
C PHE A 21 1.38 9.76 -23.84
N ALA A 22 1.71 10.99 -23.42
CA ALA A 22 2.00 11.32 -22.03
C ALA A 22 0.83 10.99 -21.10
N LEU A 23 -0.40 11.29 -21.53
CA LEU A 23 -1.62 11.00 -20.78
C LEU A 23 -1.87 9.49 -20.66
N ASN A 24 -1.88 8.76 -21.78
CA ASN A 24 -2.11 7.30 -21.78
C ASN A 24 -1.02 6.54 -21.01
N PHE A 25 0.22 6.97 -21.16
CA PHE A 25 1.34 6.36 -20.47
C PHE A 25 1.29 6.64 -18.95
N SER A 26 0.89 7.85 -18.54
CA SER A 26 0.69 8.18 -17.13
C SER A 26 -0.43 7.37 -16.49
N LEU A 27 -1.56 7.18 -17.19
CA LEU A 27 -2.65 6.32 -16.72
C LEU A 27 -2.21 4.86 -16.60
N SER A 28 -1.45 4.36 -17.58
CA SER A 28 -0.89 3.00 -17.53
C SER A 28 0.06 2.81 -16.35
N MET A 29 0.86 3.83 -16.02
CA MET A 29 1.76 3.81 -14.87
C MET A 29 1.04 3.97 -13.53
N ALA A 30 -0.12 4.62 -13.50
CA ALA A 30 -0.98 4.66 -12.33
C ALA A 30 -1.51 3.25 -11.99
N GLU A 31 -1.92 2.45 -12.99
CA GLU A 31 -2.32 1.05 -12.81
C GLU A 31 -1.16 0.18 -12.27
N VAL A 32 0.06 0.38 -12.80
CA VAL A 32 1.26 -0.29 -12.26
C VAL A 32 1.47 0.09 -10.79
N ALA A 33 1.30 1.35 -10.44
CA ALA A 33 1.44 1.81 -9.06
C ALA A 33 0.33 1.22 -8.15
N GLN A 34 -0.92 1.13 -8.63
CA GLN A 34 -1.99 0.43 -7.91
C GLN A 34 -1.65 -1.05 -7.67
N TYR A 35 -1.07 -1.73 -8.67
CA TYR A 35 -0.60 -3.10 -8.50
C TYR A 35 0.52 -3.20 -7.45
N ILE A 36 1.48 -2.27 -7.45
CA ILE A 36 2.54 -2.22 -6.43
C ILE A 36 1.93 -2.07 -5.03
N ALA A 37 0.95 -1.17 -4.86
CA ALA A 37 0.26 -0.99 -3.58
C ALA A 37 -0.48 -2.28 -3.16
N PHE A 38 -1.21 -2.91 -4.07
CA PHE A 38 -1.90 -4.18 -3.80
C PHE A 38 -0.93 -5.30 -3.43
N SER A 39 0.18 -5.44 -4.16
CA SER A 39 1.19 -6.47 -3.91
C SER A 39 1.87 -6.28 -2.54
N ALA A 40 2.24 -5.05 -2.21
CA ALA A 40 2.80 -4.71 -0.90
C ALA A 40 1.79 -4.91 0.24
N ALA A 41 0.53 -4.50 0.05
CA ALA A 41 -0.55 -4.75 1.01
C ALA A 41 -0.75 -6.24 1.28
N ARG A 42 -0.73 -7.06 0.23
CA ARG A 42 -0.85 -8.52 0.35
C ARG A 42 0.34 -9.15 1.08
N ALA A 43 1.56 -8.66 0.85
CA ALA A 43 2.74 -9.13 1.57
C ALA A 43 2.66 -8.81 3.07
N HIS A 44 2.13 -7.64 3.42
CA HIS A 44 1.88 -7.25 4.81
C HIS A 44 0.68 -8.00 5.45
N ALA A 45 -0.34 -8.34 4.67
CA ALA A 45 -1.53 -9.00 5.19
C ALA A 45 -1.27 -10.45 5.65
N ALA A 46 -0.26 -11.13 5.10
CA ALA A 46 0.05 -12.49 5.50
C ALA A 46 0.54 -12.57 6.96
N GLY A 47 0.03 -13.54 7.73
CA GLY A 47 0.43 -13.79 9.11
C GLY A 47 1.94 -14.06 9.24
N HIS A 48 2.58 -13.50 10.26
CA HIS A 48 3.99 -13.77 10.59
C HIS A 48 4.17 -13.81 12.12
N VAL A 49 5.40 -14.09 12.58
CA VAL A 49 5.80 -14.10 14.00
C VAL A 49 5.33 -12.84 14.75
N ASP A 50 5.56 -11.65 14.18
CA ASP A 50 5.18 -10.36 14.74
C ASP A 50 4.81 -9.34 13.65
N GLN A 51 4.24 -8.22 14.09
CA GLN A 51 3.72 -7.18 13.19
C GLN A 51 4.83 -6.39 12.51
N GLU A 52 5.98 -6.20 13.18
CA GLU A 52 7.13 -5.52 12.60
C GLU A 52 7.63 -6.27 11.35
N LYS A 53 7.65 -7.61 11.43
CA LYS A 53 8.05 -8.43 10.30
C LYS A 53 7.06 -8.35 9.14
N GLN A 54 5.76 -8.25 9.41
CA GLN A 54 4.74 -8.00 8.37
C GLN A 54 4.93 -6.64 7.69
N GLU A 55 5.20 -5.59 8.48
CA GLU A 55 5.51 -4.26 7.92
C GLU A 55 6.78 -4.29 7.07
N GLN A 56 7.80 -5.02 7.51
CA GLN A 56 9.03 -5.19 6.76
C GLN A 56 8.78 -5.94 5.45
N LEU A 57 7.95 -6.98 5.43
CA LEU A 57 7.59 -7.69 4.20
C LEU A 57 6.90 -6.79 3.16
N ALA A 58 6.02 -5.87 3.61
CA ALA A 58 5.47 -4.85 2.72
C ALA A 58 6.55 -3.95 2.13
N LYS A 59 7.46 -3.44 2.96
CA LYS A 59 8.56 -2.56 2.54
C LYS A 59 9.52 -3.28 1.58
N ASP A 60 9.88 -4.52 1.88
CA ASP A 60 10.72 -5.37 1.04
C ASP A 60 10.05 -5.59 -0.31
N LYS A 61 8.74 -5.90 -0.33
CA LYS A 61 8.00 -6.10 -1.57
C LYS A 61 7.90 -4.83 -2.41
N PHE A 62 7.65 -3.69 -1.77
CA PHE A 62 7.64 -2.40 -2.43
C PHE A 62 9.03 -2.05 -3.01
N ALA A 63 10.10 -2.28 -2.26
CA ALA A 63 11.46 -2.05 -2.71
C ALA A 63 11.84 -2.98 -3.87
N GLU A 64 11.44 -4.25 -3.83
CA GLU A 64 11.64 -5.23 -4.91
C GLU A 64 11.01 -4.75 -6.22
N LEU A 65 9.74 -4.32 -6.17
CA LEU A 65 9.01 -3.89 -7.36
C LEU A 65 9.51 -2.55 -7.91
N THR A 66 9.79 -1.58 -7.04
CA THR A 66 10.27 -0.26 -7.45
C THR A 66 11.71 -0.27 -7.96
N ASN A 67 12.54 -1.20 -7.48
CA ASN A 67 13.91 -1.37 -7.95
C ASN A 67 14.06 -2.41 -9.08
N HIS A 68 12.96 -3.01 -9.54
CA HIS A 68 12.99 -3.97 -10.64
C HIS A 68 13.61 -3.34 -11.90
N LYS A 69 14.47 -4.07 -12.62
CA LYS A 69 15.28 -3.56 -13.75
C LYS A 69 14.48 -2.75 -14.78
N VAL A 70 13.25 -3.16 -15.06
CA VAL A 70 12.37 -2.49 -16.04
C VAL A 70 11.70 -1.24 -15.46
N LEU A 71 11.27 -1.29 -14.20
CA LEU A 71 10.49 -0.22 -13.57
C LEU A 71 11.37 0.88 -12.98
N LYS A 72 12.57 0.52 -12.53
CA LYS A 72 13.51 1.41 -11.86
C LYS A 72 13.75 2.70 -12.65
N THR A 73 13.91 2.60 -13.97
CA THR A 73 14.15 3.75 -14.87
C THR A 73 13.06 4.82 -14.80
N PHE A 74 11.82 4.42 -14.49
CA PHE A 74 10.67 5.32 -14.44
C PHE A 74 10.46 5.97 -13.07
N PHE A 75 10.99 5.37 -11.99
CA PHE A 75 10.75 5.79 -10.61
C PHE A 75 11.97 6.33 -9.85
N THR A 76 13.21 6.03 -10.26
CA THR A 76 14.40 6.42 -9.48
C THR A 76 14.96 7.81 -9.83
N PRO A 77 15.41 8.57 -8.81
CA PRO A 77 16.16 9.81 -9.00
C PRO A 77 17.44 9.55 -9.79
N GLY A 78 17.55 10.14 -10.98
CA GLY A 78 18.71 9.98 -11.89
C GLY A 78 18.38 9.30 -13.22
N GLY A 79 17.15 8.78 -13.37
CA GLY A 79 16.55 8.41 -14.65
C GLY A 79 15.74 9.54 -15.28
N ALA A 80 14.71 9.20 -16.05
CA ALA A 80 13.82 10.17 -16.71
C ALA A 80 12.93 10.94 -15.71
N ASN A 81 12.81 10.47 -14.46
CA ASN A 81 12.02 11.08 -13.38
C ASN A 81 10.55 11.36 -13.78
N TRP A 82 9.98 10.57 -14.67
CA TRP A 82 8.61 10.74 -15.17
C TRP A 82 7.56 10.51 -14.09
N PHE A 83 7.88 9.65 -13.10
CA PHE A 83 7.01 9.35 -11.97
C PHE A 83 7.81 9.35 -10.67
N LYS A 84 7.18 9.83 -9.60
CA LYS A 84 7.75 9.77 -8.25
C LYS A 84 6.79 9.00 -7.35
N LEU A 85 7.35 8.12 -6.53
CA LEU A 85 6.65 7.39 -5.48
C LEU A 85 7.18 7.87 -4.14
N SER A 86 6.29 8.23 -3.20
CA SER A 86 6.72 8.51 -1.83
C SER A 86 7.17 7.25 -1.11
N ALA A 87 7.73 7.42 0.08
CA ALA A 87 7.90 6.30 1.01
C ALA A 87 6.55 5.61 1.27
N LEU A 88 6.61 4.30 1.48
CA LEU A 88 5.47 3.46 1.82
C LEU A 88 5.06 3.68 3.29
N ASP A 89 3.84 4.16 3.52
CA ASP A 89 3.18 4.15 4.83
C ASP A 89 2.47 2.80 4.99
N VAL A 90 2.80 2.06 6.04
CA VAL A 90 2.20 0.75 6.36
C VAL A 90 1.46 0.89 7.68
N ARG A 91 0.18 0.52 7.69
CA ARG A 91 -0.67 0.60 8.89
C ARG A 91 -1.40 -0.72 9.06
N GLY A 92 -1.00 -1.51 10.04
CA GLY A 92 -1.49 -2.89 10.22
C GLY A 92 -2.54 -3.10 11.30
N GLY A 93 -2.96 -2.04 12.00
CA GLY A 93 -3.84 -2.17 13.17
C GLY A 93 -3.17 -2.99 14.27
N GLY A 94 -3.94 -3.85 14.95
CA GLY A 94 -3.42 -4.83 15.91
C GLY A 94 -2.66 -4.18 17.07
N VAL A 95 -1.46 -4.70 17.39
CA VAL A 95 -0.61 -4.13 18.45
C VAL A 95 -0.16 -2.70 18.15
N SER A 96 0.05 -2.35 16.87
CA SER A 96 0.47 -0.98 16.49
C SER A 96 -0.62 0.08 16.71
N GLN A 97 -1.89 -0.33 16.74
CA GLN A 97 -3.07 0.56 16.76
C GLN A 97 -3.09 1.62 15.65
N LYS A 98 -2.25 1.49 14.62
CA LYS A 98 -2.21 2.42 13.47
C LYS A 98 -3.16 1.95 12.38
N SER A 99 -4.04 2.85 11.95
CA SER A 99 -5.00 2.67 10.85
C SER A 99 -5.05 3.93 9.99
N PHE A 100 -5.68 3.85 8.82
CA PHE A 100 -5.92 4.99 7.92
C PHE A 100 -7.24 5.73 8.22
N ASP A 101 -7.78 5.60 9.43
CA ASP A 101 -9.02 6.28 9.84
C ASP A 101 -8.95 7.81 9.65
N ASP A 102 -7.78 8.42 9.84
CA ASP A 102 -7.55 9.86 9.61
C ASP A 102 -7.84 10.31 8.16
N PHE A 103 -7.72 9.38 7.21
CA PHE A 103 -7.86 9.65 5.78
C PHE A 103 -9.15 9.10 5.18
N TYR A 104 -9.70 8.07 5.81
CA TYR A 104 -10.91 7.39 5.40
C TYR A 104 -11.81 7.23 6.63
N PRO A 105 -12.43 8.33 7.10
CA PRO A 105 -13.24 8.28 8.31
C PRO A 105 -14.40 7.30 8.13
N ALA A 106 -14.76 6.63 9.23
CA ALA A 106 -15.95 5.80 9.28
C ALA A 106 -17.18 6.62 8.82
N TYR A 107 -18.14 5.95 8.18
CA TYR A 107 -19.41 6.60 7.85
C TYR A 107 -20.03 7.24 9.10
N SER A 108 -20.80 8.30 8.93
CA SER A 108 -21.48 9.05 10.02
C SER A 108 -22.28 8.19 11.01
N ASN A 109 -22.58 6.95 10.64
CA ASN A 109 -23.32 5.97 11.41
C ASN A 109 -22.41 5.03 12.24
N GLY A 110 -21.09 5.30 12.30
CA GLY A 110 -20.10 4.50 13.01
C GLY A 110 -19.71 3.18 12.33
N ASP A 111 -20.13 2.98 11.07
CA ASP A 111 -19.96 1.72 10.36
C ASP A 111 -18.57 1.64 9.70
N GLN A 112 -17.67 0.82 10.25
CA GLN A 112 -16.31 0.57 9.77
C GLN A 112 -16.26 -0.63 8.82
N ARG A 113 -16.95 -0.54 7.68
CA ARG A 113 -16.99 -1.65 6.70
C ARG A 113 -15.71 -1.85 5.91
N ILE A 114 -14.89 -0.80 5.80
CA ILE A 114 -13.65 -0.84 5.03
C ILE A 114 -12.50 -1.10 6.00
N PRO A 115 -11.66 -2.11 5.75
CA PRO A 115 -10.45 -2.29 6.53
C PRO A 115 -9.55 -1.08 6.36
N GLN A 116 -9.43 -0.27 7.41
CA GLN A 116 -8.55 0.90 7.41
C GLN A 116 -7.09 0.53 7.68
N VAL A 117 -6.67 -0.64 7.20
CA VAL A 117 -5.33 -1.20 7.36
C VAL A 117 -4.81 -1.67 6.02
N GLY A 118 -3.50 -1.60 5.83
CA GLY A 118 -2.83 -1.92 4.59
C GLY A 118 -1.63 -1.02 4.35
N VAL A 119 -1.49 -0.55 3.11
CA VAL A 119 -0.37 0.32 2.70
C VAL A 119 -0.84 1.52 1.90
N ARG A 120 -0.05 2.59 1.92
CA ARG A 120 -0.29 3.78 1.12
C ARG A 120 1.01 4.45 0.69
N PHE A 121 1.02 5.05 -0.49
CA PHE A 121 2.04 6.00 -0.92
C PHE A 121 1.44 7.04 -1.87
N SER A 122 2.16 8.13 -2.10
CA SER A 122 1.81 9.15 -3.08
C SER A 122 2.47 8.84 -4.42
N PHE A 123 1.69 8.94 -5.49
CA PHE A 123 2.13 8.85 -6.88
C PHE A 123 2.04 10.23 -7.53
N SER A 124 3.17 10.70 -8.05
CA SER A 124 3.26 11.98 -8.75
C SER A 124 3.73 11.78 -10.20
N PRO A 125 2.85 11.95 -11.20
CA PRO A 125 3.23 11.90 -12.61
C PRO A 125 3.83 13.24 -13.04
N ALA A 126 5.15 13.38 -12.86
CA ALA A 126 5.89 14.57 -13.28
C ALA A 126 5.78 14.84 -14.79
N LEU A 127 5.57 13.79 -15.60
CA LEU A 127 5.36 13.90 -17.05
C LEU A 127 4.14 14.77 -17.42
N LEU A 128 3.11 14.82 -16.56
CA LEU A 128 1.91 15.62 -16.79
C LEU A 128 2.08 17.08 -16.35
N ASN A 129 3.14 17.42 -15.59
CA ASN A 129 3.43 18.79 -15.20
C ASN A 129 4.09 19.57 -16.34
N ILE A 130 3.30 19.86 -17.38
CA ILE A 130 3.74 20.52 -18.60
C ILE A 130 3.46 22.02 -18.48
N LYS A 131 4.44 22.86 -18.84
CA LYS A 131 4.27 24.30 -19.04
C LYS A 131 4.03 24.57 -20.53
N ILE A 132 2.81 24.92 -20.88
CA ILE A 132 2.43 25.23 -22.26
C ILE A 132 2.65 26.72 -22.49
N ALA A 133 3.36 27.07 -23.56
CA ALA A 133 3.57 28.46 -23.93
C ALA A 133 2.22 29.18 -24.10
N PHE A 134 2.09 30.37 -23.53
CA PHE A 134 0.88 31.22 -23.53
C PHE A 134 -0.34 30.69 -22.74
N LEU A 135 -0.39 29.40 -22.40
CA LEU A 135 -1.47 28.79 -21.60
C LEU A 135 -1.07 28.54 -20.14
N GLY A 136 0.23 28.56 -19.82
CA GLY A 136 0.73 28.41 -18.45
C GLY A 136 0.95 26.96 -18.04
N SER A 137 1.00 26.73 -16.73
CA SER A 137 1.14 25.39 -16.15
C SER A 137 -0.16 24.59 -16.29
N THR A 138 -0.02 23.30 -16.54
CA THR A 138 -1.15 22.36 -16.51
C THR A 138 -1.56 21.98 -15.09
N ALA A 139 -0.66 22.08 -14.12
CA ALA A 139 -0.94 21.86 -12.70
C ALA A 139 -1.32 23.17 -11.99
N GLU A 140 -2.26 23.10 -11.04
CA GLU A 140 -2.67 24.21 -10.17
C GLU A 140 -1.50 24.79 -9.37
N ASP A 141 -0.66 23.90 -8.81
CA ASP A 141 0.64 24.24 -8.20
C ASP A 141 1.76 23.74 -9.13
N PRO A 142 2.46 24.64 -9.84
CA PRO A 142 3.53 24.26 -10.77
C PRO A 142 4.73 23.58 -10.11
N ASP A 143 4.98 23.85 -8.83
CA ASP A 143 6.14 23.33 -8.11
C ASP A 143 5.86 21.94 -7.51
N GLN A 144 4.61 21.67 -7.10
CA GLN A 144 4.18 20.34 -6.66
C GLN A 144 3.79 19.42 -7.81
N GLY A 145 3.17 19.96 -8.87
CA GLY A 145 2.58 19.17 -9.95
C GLY A 145 1.38 18.34 -9.50
N PHE A 146 0.99 17.37 -10.34
CA PHE A 146 -0.07 16.43 -9.99
C PHE A 146 0.40 15.39 -8.98
N SER A 147 -0.45 15.06 -8.01
CA SER A 147 -0.23 13.95 -7.09
C SER A 147 -1.53 13.25 -6.72
N ALA A 148 -1.45 11.95 -6.48
CA ALA A 148 -2.57 11.13 -6.02
C ALA A 148 -2.10 10.17 -4.95
N ASN A 149 -2.96 9.88 -3.97
CA ASN A 149 -2.69 8.86 -2.97
C ASN A 149 -3.18 7.51 -3.48
N ILE A 150 -2.29 6.53 -3.51
CA ILE A 150 -2.62 5.15 -3.86
C ILE A 150 -2.58 4.32 -2.58
N SER A 151 -3.71 3.71 -2.27
CA SER A 151 -3.91 2.91 -1.06
C SER A 151 -4.26 1.48 -1.44
N GLY A 152 -3.56 0.51 -0.86
CA GLY A 152 -3.91 -0.91 -0.90
C GLY A 152 -4.45 -1.31 0.47
N LEU A 153 -5.77 -1.28 0.62
CA LEU A 153 -6.45 -1.63 1.86
C LEU A 153 -6.79 -3.13 1.85
N LEU A 154 -6.22 -3.87 2.79
CA LEU A 154 -6.41 -5.32 2.88
C LEU A 154 -6.38 -5.73 4.35
N ILE A 155 -7.36 -6.54 4.76
CA ILE A 155 -7.38 -7.12 6.11
C ILE A 155 -6.11 -7.95 6.31
N ARG A 156 -5.48 -7.76 7.47
CA ARG A 156 -4.27 -8.47 7.88
C ARG A 156 -4.66 -9.67 8.73
N GLU A 157 -4.00 -10.80 8.49
CA GLU A 157 -4.06 -11.97 9.35
C GLU A 157 -3.30 -11.71 10.66
N PRO A 158 -3.82 -12.18 11.81
CA PRO A 158 -3.15 -12.02 13.09
C PRO A 158 -1.76 -12.64 13.07
N THR A 159 -0.84 -12.05 13.82
CA THR A 159 0.50 -12.63 14.00
C THR A 159 0.46 -13.81 14.93
N GLN A 160 1.48 -14.65 14.89
CA GLN A 160 1.66 -15.74 15.86
C GLN A 160 1.62 -15.20 17.30
N LYS A 161 2.28 -14.06 17.55
CA LYS A 161 2.29 -13.42 18.87
C LYS A 161 0.90 -12.94 19.29
N GLU A 162 0.16 -12.29 18.39
CA GLU A 162 -1.22 -11.86 18.66
C GLU A 162 -2.14 -13.05 18.88
N CYS A 163 -2.01 -14.11 18.07
CA CYS A 163 -2.80 -15.32 18.23
C CYS A 163 -2.55 -15.95 19.60
N TRP A 164 -1.29 -16.14 19.97
CA TRP A 164 -0.93 -16.72 21.25
C TRP A 164 -1.41 -15.87 22.44
N GLU A 165 -1.07 -14.58 22.46
CA GLU A 165 -1.33 -13.72 23.61
C GLU A 165 -2.79 -13.26 23.72
N LEU A 166 -3.49 -13.05 22.61
CA LEU A 166 -4.85 -12.49 22.61
C LEU A 166 -5.94 -13.54 22.52
N GLN A 167 -5.67 -14.72 21.94
CA GLN A 167 -6.66 -15.78 21.79
C GLN A 167 -6.33 -16.96 22.70
N VAL A 168 -5.19 -17.61 22.47
CA VAL A 168 -4.92 -18.94 23.04
C VAL A 168 -4.68 -18.87 24.55
N LYS A 169 -3.76 -18.02 24.97
CA LYS A 169 -3.39 -17.85 26.38
C LYS A 169 -4.56 -17.33 27.21
N ARG A 170 -5.36 -16.40 26.66
CA ARG A 170 -6.56 -15.88 27.33
C ARG A 170 -7.64 -16.94 27.50
N ARG A 171 -7.94 -17.70 26.44
CA ARG A 171 -8.89 -18.80 26.49
C ARG A 171 -8.44 -19.88 27.46
N TYR A 172 -7.16 -20.26 27.41
CA TYR A 172 -6.59 -21.26 28.32
C TYR A 172 -6.69 -20.80 29.78
N SER A 173 -6.29 -19.57 30.07
CA SER A 173 -6.39 -19.00 31.43
C SER A 173 -7.84 -18.95 31.90
N ALA A 174 -8.77 -18.52 31.04
CA ALA A 174 -10.19 -18.49 31.36
C ALA A 174 -10.76 -19.88 31.68
N ILE A 175 -10.36 -20.93 30.95
CA ILE A 175 -10.77 -22.31 31.23
C ILE A 175 -10.23 -22.77 32.58
N LEU A 176 -8.95 -22.50 32.87
CA LEU A 176 -8.37 -22.84 34.16
C LEU A 176 -9.09 -22.12 35.31
N ASP A 177 -9.58 -20.90 35.08
CA ASP A 177 -10.29 -20.12 36.09
C ASP A 177 -11.77 -20.49 36.28
N LEU A 178 -12.34 -21.37 35.45
CA LEU A 178 -13.74 -21.82 35.61
C LEU A 178 -13.98 -22.68 36.85
N ASP A 179 -13.03 -23.56 37.20
CA ASP A 179 -13.16 -24.53 38.30
C ASP A 179 -11.78 -25.02 38.74
N GLN A 180 -11.60 -25.27 40.04
CA GLN A 180 -10.35 -25.77 40.61
C GLN A 180 -9.87 -27.08 39.95
N ARG A 181 -10.80 -27.96 39.54
CA ARG A 181 -10.49 -29.21 38.84
C ARG A 181 -9.76 -28.98 37.53
N PHE A 182 -10.03 -27.88 36.82
CA PHE A 182 -9.32 -27.55 35.58
C PHE A 182 -7.90 -27.07 35.85
N LYS A 183 -7.64 -26.40 36.98
CA LYS A 183 -6.28 -26.04 37.41
C LYS A 183 -5.43 -27.26 37.72
N GLU A 184 -6.01 -28.24 38.40
CA GLU A 184 -5.37 -29.53 38.72
C GLU A 184 -5.08 -30.35 37.46
N LEU A 185 -6.04 -30.43 36.52
CA LEU A 185 -5.84 -31.11 35.24
C LEU A 185 -4.82 -30.40 34.33
N GLY A 186 -4.86 -29.07 34.28
CA GLY A 186 -3.93 -28.25 33.50
C GLY A 186 -2.48 -28.37 33.99
N SER A 187 -2.28 -28.47 35.30
CA SER A 187 -0.95 -28.64 35.91
C SER A 187 -0.36 -30.05 35.71
N SER A 188 -1.20 -31.08 35.55
CA SER A 188 -0.79 -32.47 35.23
C SER A 188 -0.10 -32.62 33.86
N GLY A 189 -0.24 -31.62 32.98
CA GLY A 189 0.34 -31.60 31.63
C GLY A 189 1.17 -30.36 31.28
N ALA A 190 1.46 -29.47 32.24
CA ALA A 190 2.03 -28.14 31.96
C ALA A 190 3.35 -28.13 31.17
N ASN A 191 4.14 -29.22 31.25
CA ASN A 191 5.41 -29.37 30.53
C ASN A 191 5.32 -30.30 29.30
N LYS A 192 4.12 -30.78 28.93
CA LYS A 192 3.92 -31.63 27.76
C LYS A 192 3.56 -30.75 26.57
N TYR A 193 4.25 -30.95 25.44
CA TYR A 193 3.87 -30.33 24.18
C TYR A 193 2.47 -30.80 23.79
N VAL A 194 1.53 -29.88 23.70
CA VAL A 194 0.21 -30.11 23.10
C VAL A 194 0.25 -29.40 21.76
N PRO A 195 0.14 -30.12 20.62
CA PRO A 195 0.01 -29.48 19.34
C PRO A 195 -1.25 -28.62 19.37
N MET A 196 -1.09 -27.32 19.17
CA MET A 196 -2.21 -26.44 18.89
C MET A 196 -2.65 -26.68 17.46
N GLU A 197 -3.91 -27.04 17.28
CA GLU A 197 -4.51 -27.03 15.95
C GLU A 197 -4.63 -25.57 15.50
N ASP A 198 -4.20 -25.28 14.27
CA ASP A 198 -4.41 -23.99 13.62
C ASP A 198 -5.91 -23.85 13.37
N ASN A 199 -6.53 -22.91 14.07
CA ASN A 199 -7.98 -22.65 13.97
C ASN A 199 -8.25 -21.26 13.39
N GLY A 200 -7.47 -20.87 12.37
CA GLY A 200 -7.53 -19.53 11.76
C GLY A 200 -6.77 -18.48 12.60
N CYS A 201 -5.78 -19.00 13.31
CA CYS A 201 -4.93 -18.46 14.36
C CYS A 201 -4.01 -19.68 14.64
#